data_AF-A0A2A5PI48-F1
#
_entry.id   AF-A0A2A5PI48-F1
#
_cell.length_a   1.000
_cell.length_b   1.000
_cell.length_c   1.000
_cell.angle_alpha   90.00
_cell.angle_beta   90.00
_cell.angle_gamma   90.00
#
_symmetry.space_group_name_H-M   'P 1'
#
loop_
_entity.id
_entity.type
_entity.pdbx_description
1 polymer ?
#
loop_
_entity_poly.entity_id
_entity_poly.type
_entity_poly.pdbx_seq_one_letter_code
_entity_poly.pdbx_strand_id
1 'polypeptide(L)' 'MAMRPAVRNRGIMLIVFAVAQWLFMRYILANNLFALDTNDRILYFSLSSIGGAFVIFVGLIYMVLKGNAEKVE' A
#
# COMPACT_ATOMS: atom_id res chain seq x y z
N MET A 1 -6.55 11.50 21.96
CA MET A 1 -6.87 10.32 21.12
C MET A 1 -5.67 9.39 21.09
N ALA A 2 -5.61 8.42 21.99
CA ALA A 2 -4.52 7.44 22.02
C ALA A 2 -4.93 6.22 21.18
N MET A 3 -4.52 6.17 19.91
CA MET A 3 -4.66 4.96 19.10
C MET A 3 -3.81 3.85 19.70
N ARG A 4 -4.35 2.62 19.80
CA ARG A 4 -3.58 1.44 20.24
C ARG A 4 -2.31 1.30 19.38
N PRO A 5 -1.12 1.13 19.98
CA PRO A 5 0.15 1.11 19.25
C PRO A 5 0.21 0.02 18.17
N ALA A 6 -0.49 -1.10 18.38
CA ALA A 6 -0.63 -2.18 17.39
C ALA A 6 -1.32 -1.73 16.09
N VAL A 7 -2.31 -0.83 16.20
CA VAL A 7 -3.05 -0.31 15.05
C VAL A 7 -2.18 0.68 14.27
N ARG A 8 -1.49 1.58 14.99
CA ARG A 8 -0.51 2.53 14.42
C ARG A 8 0.59 1.81 13.63
N ASN A 9 1.21 0.79 14.22
CA ASN A 9 2.30 0.05 13.60
C ASN A 9 1.85 -0.69 12.33
N ARG A 10 0.62 -1.22 12.30
CA ARG A 10 0.06 -1.87 11.12
C ARG A 10 -0.19 -0.89 9.98
N GLY A 11 -0.70 0.31 10.25
CA GLY A 11 -0.85 1.33 9.20
C GLY A 11 0.49 1.80 8.65
N ILE A 12 1.49 2.03 9.50
CA ILE A 12 2.86 2.37 9.06
C ILE A 12 3.44 1.24 8.20
N MET A 13 3.26 -0.03 8.62
CA MET A 13 3.70 -1.18 7.83
C MET A 13 3.08 -1.21 6.43
N LEU A 14 1.80 -0.87 6.29
CA LEU A 14 1.13 -0.83 4.98
C LEU A 14 1.63 0.33 4.10
N ILE A 15 1.92 1.49 4.71
CA ILE A 15 2.53 2.62 4.01
C ILE A 15 3.93 2.23 3.50
N VAL A 16 4.76 1.64 4.36
CA VAL A 16 6.11 1.18 3.99
C VAL A 16 6.03 0.10 2.90
N PHE A 17 5.08 -0.83 3.00
CA PHE A 17 4.85 -1.86 1.98
C PHE A 17 4.47 -1.25 0.63
N ALA A 18 3.57 -0.26 0.60
CA ALA A 18 3.17 0.41 -0.63
C ALA A 18 4.34 1.19 -1.28
N VAL A 19 5.17 1.87 -0.48
CA VAL A 19 6.37 2.56 -0.98
C VAL A 19 7.39 1.55 -1.53
N ALA A 20 7.60 0.43 -0.84
CA ALA A 20 8.49 -0.63 -1.32
C ALA A 20 7.98 -1.26 -2.63
N GLN A 21 6.67 -1.53 -2.73
CA GLN A 21 6.01 -2.00 -3.97
C GLN A 21 6.23 -1.01 -5.13
N TRP A 22 6.03 0.29 -4.88
CA TRP A 22 6.25 1.33 -5.88
C TRP A 22 7.71 1.40 -6.35
N LEU A 23 8.67 1.38 -5.41
CA LEU A 23 10.11 1.38 -5.73
C LEU A 23 10.52 0.13 -6.52
N PHE A 24 9.97 -1.03 -6.16
CA PHE A 24 10.25 -2.29 -6.86
C PHE A 24 9.75 -2.23 -8.31
N MET A 25 8.54 -1.73 -8.53
CA MET A 25 7.99 -1.58 -9.89
C MET A 25 8.79 -0.55 -10.71
N ARG A 26 9.19 0.57 -10.08
CA ARG A 26 10.05 1.58 -10.71
C ARG A 26 11.41 0.99 -11.11
N TYR A 27 12.00 0.13 -10.27
CA TYR A 27 13.28 -0.52 -10.56
C TYR A 27 13.18 -1.47 -11.75
N ILE A 28 12.10 -2.25 -11.84
CA ILE A 28 11.82 -3.14 -12.98
C ILE A 28 11.70 -2.33 -14.29
N LEU A 29 10.98 -1.21 -14.25
CA LEU A 29 10.80 -0.33 -15.39
C LEU A 29 12.12 0.33 -15.83
N ALA A 30 12.94 0.77 -14.87
CA ALA A 30 14.22 1.44 -15.15
C ALA A 30 15.26 0.50 -15.76
N ASN A 31 15.30 -0.77 -15.34
CA ASN A 31 16.30 -1.75 -15.77
C ASN A 31 15.79 -2.71 -16.86
N ASN A 32 14.54 -2.54 -17.31
CA ASN A 32 13.91 -3.36 -18.34
C ASN A 32 14.01 -4.89 -18.12
N LEU A 33 13.98 -5.34 -16.85
CA LEU A 33 14.31 -6.74 -16.49
C LEU A 33 13.40 -7.78 -17.14
N PHE A 34 12.21 -7.41 -17.61
CA PHE A 34 11.23 -8.35 -18.16
C PHE A 34 11.00 -8.23 -19.66
N ALA A 35 11.82 -7.45 -20.39
CA ALA A 35 11.62 -7.20 -21.84
C ALA A 35 10.15 -6.86 -22.19
N LEU A 36 9.48 -6.14 -21.29
CA LEU A 36 8.06 -5.81 -21.41
C LEU A 36 7.88 -4.70 -22.45
N ASP A 37 6.90 -4.89 -23.32
CA ASP A 37 6.49 -3.87 -24.28
C ASP A 37 6.00 -2.60 -23.55
N THR A 38 6.00 -1.47 -24.25
CA THR A 38 5.68 -0.16 -23.66
C THR A 38 4.28 -0.16 -23.03
N ASN A 39 3.32 -0.88 -23.64
CA ASN A 39 1.97 -1.01 -23.10
C ASN A 39 1.93 -1.81 -21.79
N ASP A 40 2.61 -2.96 -21.73
CA ASP A 40 2.63 -3.80 -20.53
C ASP A 40 3.27 -3.07 -19.34
N ARG A 41 4.32 -2.30 -19.60
CA ARG A 41 4.99 -1.45 -18.61
C ARG A 41 4.04 -0.48 -17.93
N ILE A 42 3.18 0.20 -18.71
CA ILE A 42 2.18 1.14 -18.20
C ILE A 42 1.09 0.39 -17.42
N LEU A 43 0.67 -0.77 -17.92
CA LEU A 43 -0.36 -1.58 -17.32
C LEU A 43 0.06 -2.09 -15.93
N TYR A 44 1.27 -2.64 -15.81
CA TYR A 44 1.80 -3.10 -14.53
C TYR A 44 2.10 -1.95 -13.56
N PHE A 45 2.57 -0.79 -14.05
CA PHE A 45 2.72 0.40 -13.20
C PHE A 45 1.38 0.85 -12.61
N SER A 46 0.33 0.84 -13.44
CA SER A 46 -1.02 1.26 -13.06
C SER A 46 -1.64 0.26 -12.08
N LEU A 47 -1.55 -1.04 -12.36
CA LEU A 47 -2.01 -2.11 -11.48
C LEU A 47 -1.29 -2.09 -10.13
N SER A 48 0.03 -1.89 -10.11
CA SER A 48 0.79 -1.79 -8.86
C SER A 48 0.42 -0.56 -8.05
N SER A 49 0.20 0.59 -8.72
CA SER A 49 -0.24 1.82 -8.05
C SER A 49 -1.66 1.70 -7.48
N ILE A 50 -2.58 1.08 -8.21
CA ILE A 50 -3.95 0.79 -7.77
C ILE A 50 -3.92 -0.21 -6.59
N GLY A 51 -3.14 -1.28 -6.70
CA GLY A 51 -2.97 -2.27 -5.64
C GLY A 51 -2.41 -1.66 -4.36
N GLY A 52 -1.36 -0.82 -4.47
CA GLY A 52 -0.79 -0.10 -3.35
C GLY A 52 -1.80 0.84 -2.68
N ALA A 53 -2.54 1.63 -3.47
CA ALA A 53 -3.57 2.52 -2.95
C ALA A 53 -4.71 1.75 -2.26
N PHE A 54 -5.16 0.63 -2.84
CA PHE A 54 -6.19 -0.22 -2.25
C PHE A 54 -5.76 -0.78 -0.90
N VAL A 55 -4.53 -1.28 -0.80
CA VAL A 55 -3.95 -1.81 0.45
C VAL A 55 -3.84 -0.72 1.52
N ILE A 56 -3.46 0.51 1.15
CA ILE A 56 -3.46 1.65 2.06
C ILE A 56 -4.88 1.95 2.55
N PHE A 57 -5.87 2.02 1.65
CA PHE A 57 -7.26 2.29 2.02
C PHE A 57 -7.83 1.23 2.96
N VAL A 58 -7.63 -0.06 2.66
CA VAL A 58 -8.03 -1.17 3.55
C VAL A 58 -7.33 -1.06 4.90
N GLY A 59 -6.05 -0.69 4.92
CA GLY A 59 -5.29 -0.42 6.13
C GLY A 59 -5.86 0.68 6.99
N LEU A 60 -6.21 1.81 6.38
CA LEU A 60 -6.83 2.95 7.05
C LEU A 60 -8.23 2.59 7.57
N ILE A 61 -9.05 1.89 6.78
CA ILE A 61 -10.36 1.40 7.22
C ILE A 61 -10.20 0.46 8.41
N TYR A 62 -9.22 -0.46 8.39
CA TYR A 62 -8.91 -1.32 9.52
C TYR A 62 -8.50 -0.51 10.76
N MET A 63 -7.68 0.53 10.58
CA MET A 63 -7.29 1.42 11.68
C MET A 63 -8.48 2.17 12.28
N VAL A 64 -9.41 2.65 11.44
CA VAL A 64 -10.60 3.38 11.89
C VAL A 64 -11.58 2.45 12.59
N LEU A 65 -11.93 1.31 11.99
CA LEU A 65 -12.86 0.34 12.57
C LEU A 65 -12.35 -0.18 13.92
N LYS A 66 -11.09 -0.63 13.96
CA LYS A 66 -10.53 -1.23 15.18
C LYS A 66 -10.02 -0.19 16.19
N GLY A 67 -9.73 1.02 15.74
CA GLY A 67 -9.38 2.14 16.61
C GLY A 67 -10.59 2.80 17.26
N ASN A 68 -11.80 2.66 16.69
CA ASN A 68 -13.03 3.29 17.18
C ASN A 68 -14.02 2.31 17.85
N ALA A 69 -13.78 0.99 17.78
CA ALA A 69 -14.58 -0.04 18.46
C ALA A 69 -14.62 0.08 20.00
N GLU A 70 -13.85 1.00 20.60
CA GLU A 70 -13.82 1.26 22.04
C GLU A 70 -14.76 2.41 22.49
N LYS A 71 -15.51 3.04 21.57
CA LYS A 71 -16.54 4.03 21.94
C LYS A 71 -17.93 3.43 22.18
N VAL A 72 -18.04 2.10 22.20
CA VAL A 72 -19.26 1.39 22.61
C VAL A 72 -19.08 0.93 24.04
N GLU A 73 -19.01 1.90 24.96
CA GLU A 73 -19.43 1.82 26.36
C GLU A 73 -20.06 3.15 26.73
#